data_AF-A0A0S8JA75-F1
#
_entry.id   AF-A0A0S8JA75-F1
#
_cell.length_a   1.000
_cell.length_b   1.000
_cell.length_c   1.000
_cell.angle_alpha   90.00
_cell.angle_beta   90.00
_cell.angle_gamma   90.00
#
_symmetry.space_group_name_H-M   'P 1'
#
loop_
_entity.id
_entity.type
_entity.pdbx_description
1 polymer ?
#
loop_
_entity_poly.entity_id
_entity_poly.type
_entity_poly.pdbx_seq_one_letter_code
_entity_poly.pdbx_strand_id
1 'polypeptide(L)'
;MQFIRKRWNYLFRSTKGLVFVAIALISLETAVWGMLSGPMQEFGISDLVINALGMDIVPSQREGRIIMLYHTIAVSVVAIEVYLITDILPMKDHERRQINATMTFGYLLTLFFGMLFAYFGHNFVFHGLYLFGLSLSFFAGLLLVSALWPWKIEYCIKDPEMSRTSGGLDLERVAFFIMAIATLGSALFGAVTGSYWGNGHETFLAEDLIREPHKTVLQKSIIGHLHIMLTLIAIALTLIIGKWYRFQGIFQKIAMPLMITGIIVISFGAWSVVIF
;
A
#
# COMPACT_ATOMS: atom_id res chain seq x y z
N MET A 1 24.49 -18.76 -18.64
CA MET A 1 24.56 -17.27 -18.70
C MET A 1 23.30 -16.63 -19.32
N GLN A 2 22.94 -16.90 -20.59
CA GLN A 2 21.78 -16.25 -21.23
C GLN A 2 20.43 -16.54 -20.55
N PHE A 3 20.20 -17.77 -20.08
CA PHE A 3 18.99 -18.17 -19.37
C PHE A 3 18.77 -17.36 -18.08
N ILE A 4 19.79 -17.25 -17.23
CA ILE A 4 19.76 -16.48 -15.98
C ILE A 4 19.48 -15.00 -16.26
N ARG A 5 20.15 -14.42 -17.27
CA ARG A 5 19.93 -13.03 -17.67
C ARG A 5 18.49 -12.78 -18.15
N LYS A 6 17.90 -13.71 -18.90
CA LYS A 6 16.49 -13.62 -19.33
C LYS A 6 15.54 -13.67 -18.14
N ARG A 7 15.76 -14.58 -17.19
CA ARG A 7 14.95 -14.68 -15.95
C ARG A 7 15.07 -13.42 -15.10
N TRP A 8 16.28 -12.91 -14.91
CA TRP A 8 16.51 -11.66 -14.19
C TRP A 8 15.78 -10.48 -14.84
N ASN A 9 15.92 -10.32 -16.15
CA ASN A 9 15.23 -9.26 -16.88
C ASN A 9 13.70 -9.40 -16.78
N TYR A 10 13.17 -10.63 -16.84
CA TYR A 10 11.74 -10.84 -16.65
C TYR A 10 11.31 -10.40 -15.24
N LEU A 11 11.92 -10.96 -14.20
CA LEU A 11 11.53 -10.76 -12.80
C LEU A 11 11.65 -9.31 -12.33
N PHE A 12 12.68 -8.58 -12.76
CA PHE A 12 12.99 -7.26 -12.21
C PHE A 12 12.82 -6.10 -13.20
N ARG A 13 12.42 -6.35 -14.45
CA ARG A 13 12.24 -5.28 -15.46
C ARG A 13 10.92 -5.34 -16.22
N SER A 14 10.16 -6.42 -16.11
CA SER A 14 8.81 -6.50 -16.67
C SER A 14 7.77 -6.32 -15.57
N THR A 15 6.66 -5.66 -15.88
CA THR A 15 5.53 -5.49 -14.97
C THR A 15 5.06 -6.84 -14.40
N LYS A 16 4.87 -7.83 -15.26
CA LYS A 16 4.47 -9.19 -14.86
C LYS A 16 5.45 -9.84 -13.88
N GLY A 17 6.75 -9.65 -14.12
CA GLY A 17 7.79 -10.15 -13.22
C GLY A 17 7.79 -9.45 -11.88
N LEU A 18 7.68 -8.12 -11.85
CA LEU A 18 7.63 -7.34 -10.61
C LEU A 18 6.42 -7.73 -9.75
N VAL A 19 5.24 -7.84 -10.38
CA VAL A 19 4.02 -8.33 -9.75
C VAL A 19 4.20 -9.75 -9.22
N PHE A 20 4.78 -10.64 -10.02
CA PHE A 20 5.02 -12.03 -9.61
C PHE A 20 5.95 -12.13 -8.39
N VAL A 21 7.04 -11.36 -8.37
CA VAL A 21 7.96 -11.33 -7.23
C VAL A 21 7.24 -10.83 -5.97
N ALA A 22 6.49 -9.73 -6.07
CA ALA A 22 5.75 -9.19 -4.93
C ALA A 22 4.71 -10.20 -4.38
N ILE A 23 3.93 -10.85 -5.25
CA ILE A 23 2.97 -11.89 -4.85
C ILE A 23 3.68 -13.07 -4.19
N ALA A 24 4.81 -13.51 -4.74
CA ALA A 24 5.57 -14.62 -4.18
C ALA A 24 6.09 -14.29 -2.77
N LEU A 25 6.57 -13.05 -2.55
CA LEU A 25 7.03 -12.59 -1.25
C LEU A 25 5.88 -12.45 -0.25
N ILE A 26 4.74 -11.87 -0.65
CA ILE A 26 3.53 -11.81 0.20
C ILE A 26 3.06 -13.21 0.58
N SER A 27 3.08 -14.15 -0.36
CA SER A 27 2.68 -15.54 -0.13
C SER A 27 3.62 -16.22 0.86
N LEU A 28 4.94 -16.01 0.71
CA LEU A 28 5.94 -16.51 1.66
C LEU A 28 5.71 -15.92 3.06
N GLU A 29 5.50 -14.62 3.15
CA GLU A 29 5.26 -13.93 4.41
C GLU A 29 3.98 -14.42 5.09
N THR A 30 2.89 -14.53 4.33
CA THR A 30 1.61 -15.07 4.82
C THR A 30 1.76 -16.52 5.29
N ALA A 31 2.50 -17.34 4.54
CA ALA A 31 2.72 -18.73 4.91
C ALA A 31 3.56 -18.86 6.20
N VAL A 32 4.64 -18.10 6.33
CA VAL A 32 5.55 -18.19 7.50
C VAL A 32 4.91 -17.57 8.73
N TRP A 33 4.42 -16.33 8.66
CA TRP A 33 3.89 -15.62 9.83
C TRP A 33 2.43 -15.94 10.13
N GLY A 34 1.66 -16.44 9.16
CA GLY A 34 0.33 -17.00 9.41
C GLY A 34 0.37 -18.25 10.30
N MET A 35 1.49 -19.00 10.29
CA MET A 35 1.74 -20.10 11.22
C MET A 35 1.93 -19.65 12.67
N LEU A 36 2.07 -18.34 12.94
CA LEU A 36 2.14 -17.77 14.29
C LEU A 36 0.78 -17.30 14.83
N SER A 37 -0.29 -17.51 14.08
CA SER A 37 -1.65 -17.10 14.48
C SER A 37 -2.16 -17.90 15.70
N GLY A 38 -3.17 -17.36 16.38
CA GLY A 38 -3.81 -18.01 17.53
C GLY A 38 -4.28 -19.45 17.25
N PRO A 39 -5.01 -19.70 16.15
CA PRO A 39 -5.41 -21.07 15.79
C PRO A 39 -4.22 -22.02 15.59
N MET A 40 -3.13 -21.54 14.99
CA MET A 40 -1.93 -22.37 14.79
C MET A 40 -1.17 -22.63 16.10
N GLN A 41 -1.30 -21.73 17.07
CA GLN A 41 -0.77 -21.91 18.41
C GLN A 41 -1.48 -23.06 19.14
N GLU A 42 -2.81 -23.18 18.98
CA GLU A 42 -3.59 -24.29 19.55
C GLU A 42 -3.16 -25.66 19.00
N PHE A 43 -2.67 -25.69 17.75
CA PHE A 43 -2.10 -26.89 17.13
C PHE A 43 -0.61 -27.13 17.44
N GLY A 44 0.04 -26.28 18.25
CA GLY A 44 1.47 -26.35 18.55
C GLY A 44 2.39 -25.99 17.37
N ILE A 45 1.83 -25.50 16.26
CA ILE A 45 2.58 -25.15 15.04
C ILE A 45 3.40 -23.89 15.28
N SER A 46 2.85 -22.90 16.00
CA SER A 46 3.56 -21.66 16.31
C SER A 46 4.90 -21.92 17.01
N ASP A 47 4.91 -22.79 18.03
CA ASP A 47 6.12 -23.13 18.78
C ASP A 47 7.16 -23.84 17.90
N LEU A 48 6.71 -24.72 17.01
CA LEU A 48 7.59 -25.38 16.04
C LEU A 48 8.28 -24.35 15.13
N VAL A 49 7.51 -23.39 14.59
CA VAL A 49 8.05 -22.37 13.68
C VAL A 49 8.99 -21.40 14.40
N ILE A 50 8.62 -20.95 15.61
CA ILE A 50 9.46 -20.08 16.44
C ILE A 50 10.81 -20.74 16.71
N ASN A 51 10.81 -22.01 17.12
CA ASN A 51 12.04 -22.75 17.41
C ASN A 51 12.85 -23.04 16.15
N ALA A 52 12.21 -23.44 15.05
CA ALA A 52 12.89 -23.77 13.79
C ALA A 52 13.59 -22.55 13.17
N LEU A 53 13.00 -21.37 13.30
CA LEU A 53 13.53 -20.13 12.74
C LEU A 53 14.36 -19.33 13.75
N GLY A 54 14.34 -19.67 15.03
CA GLY A 54 15.06 -18.94 16.08
C GLY A 54 14.48 -17.54 16.31
N MET A 55 13.15 -17.41 16.28
CA MET A 55 12.49 -16.12 16.48
C MET A 55 12.51 -15.69 17.95
N ASP A 56 12.62 -14.38 18.18
CA ASP A 56 12.51 -13.76 19.49
C ASP A 56 11.10 -13.20 19.68
N ILE A 57 10.27 -13.92 20.45
CA ILE A 57 8.85 -13.59 20.64
C ILE A 57 8.58 -13.27 22.10
N VAL A 58 8.53 -11.98 22.41
CA VAL A 58 8.05 -11.49 23.70
C VAL A 58 6.55 -11.17 23.60
N PRO A 59 5.68 -11.73 24.48
CA PRO A 59 4.24 -11.49 24.42
C PRO A 59 3.83 -10.02 24.45
N SER A 60 4.51 -9.18 25.23
CA SER A 60 4.22 -7.74 25.39
C SER A 60 4.55 -6.88 24.17
N GLN A 61 5.10 -7.45 23.11
CA GLN A 61 5.45 -6.76 21.86
C GLN A 61 4.57 -7.19 20.68
N ARG A 62 3.50 -7.96 20.96
CA ARG A 62 2.65 -8.57 19.94
C ARG A 62 2.03 -7.52 19.01
N GLU A 63 1.59 -6.42 19.59
CA GLU A 63 0.91 -5.32 18.91
C GLU A 63 1.86 -4.68 17.88
N GLY A 64 3.09 -4.36 18.30
CA GLY A 64 4.13 -3.85 17.41
C GLY A 64 4.44 -4.80 16.27
N ARG A 65 4.61 -6.11 16.53
CA ARG A 65 4.87 -7.10 15.47
C ARG A 65 3.76 -7.17 14.44
N ILE A 66 2.50 -7.14 14.89
CA ILE A 66 1.33 -7.17 14.02
C ILE A 66 1.29 -5.90 13.14
N ILE A 67 1.57 -4.73 13.70
CA ILE A 67 1.67 -3.48 12.93
C ILE A 67 2.73 -3.60 11.85
N MET A 68 3.92 -4.13 12.18
CA MET A 68 5.00 -4.32 11.21
C MET A 68 4.59 -5.27 10.08
N LEU A 69 4.01 -6.43 10.42
CA LEU A 69 3.50 -7.42 9.46
C LEU A 69 2.41 -6.84 8.54
N TYR A 70 1.51 -6.00 9.07
CA TYR A 70 0.51 -5.36 8.22
C TYR A 70 1.14 -4.37 7.24
N HIS A 71 2.13 -3.58 7.67
CA HIS A 71 2.77 -2.61 6.79
C HIS A 71 3.65 -3.27 5.73
N THR A 72 4.39 -4.32 6.08
CA THR A 72 5.22 -5.09 5.13
C THR A 72 4.37 -5.68 4.00
N ILE A 73 3.24 -6.30 4.35
CA ILE A 73 2.28 -6.84 3.38
C ILE A 73 1.58 -5.71 2.60
N ALA A 74 1.04 -4.71 3.30
CA ALA A 74 0.27 -3.63 2.67
C ALA A 74 1.11 -2.85 1.66
N VAL A 75 2.35 -2.51 1.99
CA VAL A 75 3.25 -1.78 1.07
C VAL A 75 3.63 -2.65 -0.13
N SER A 76 3.72 -3.97 0.04
CA SER A 76 3.92 -4.91 -1.07
C SER A 76 2.70 -4.99 -2.00
N VAL A 77 1.48 -4.95 -1.45
CA VAL A 77 0.24 -4.86 -2.24
C VAL A 77 0.16 -3.53 -3.00
N VAL A 78 0.45 -2.41 -2.33
CA VAL A 78 0.55 -1.10 -2.99
C VAL A 78 1.60 -1.13 -4.11
N ALA A 79 2.71 -1.86 -3.94
CA ALA A 79 3.72 -2.00 -5.00
C ALA A 79 3.14 -2.67 -6.25
N ILE A 80 2.36 -3.74 -6.08
CA ILE A 80 1.66 -4.42 -7.17
C ILE A 80 0.73 -3.44 -7.90
N GLU A 81 -0.08 -2.68 -7.16
CA GLU A 81 -0.99 -1.69 -7.75
C GLU A 81 -0.22 -0.63 -8.53
N VAL A 82 0.88 -0.10 -7.99
CA VAL A 82 1.75 0.85 -8.69
C VAL A 82 2.29 0.26 -9.99
N TYR A 83 2.75 -1.00 -9.98
CA TYR A 83 3.21 -1.65 -11.21
C TYR A 83 2.10 -1.77 -12.25
N LEU A 84 0.89 -2.15 -11.83
CA LEU A 84 -0.25 -2.27 -12.74
C LEU A 84 -0.68 -0.91 -13.28
N ILE A 85 -0.76 0.12 -12.43
CA ILE A 85 -1.09 1.50 -12.84
C ILE A 85 -0.08 2.02 -13.86
N THR A 86 1.21 1.82 -13.61
CA THR A 86 2.27 2.29 -14.52
C THR A 86 2.37 1.50 -15.83
N ASP A 87 1.73 0.33 -15.90
CA ASP A 87 1.63 -0.49 -17.11
C ASP A 87 0.41 -0.12 -17.97
N ILE A 88 -0.73 0.14 -17.33
CA ILE A 88 -2.01 0.37 -18.02
C ILE A 88 -2.27 1.84 -18.39
N LEU A 89 -1.67 2.79 -17.68
CA LEU A 89 -1.83 4.22 -17.95
C LEU A 89 -0.66 4.78 -18.77
N PRO A 90 -0.93 5.61 -19.79
CA PRO A 90 0.13 6.28 -20.54
C PRO A 90 1.03 7.14 -19.63
N MET A 91 2.33 6.95 -19.71
CA MET A 91 3.32 7.82 -19.05
C MET A 91 4.66 7.73 -19.76
N LYS A 92 5.58 8.64 -19.46
CA LYS A 92 6.89 8.59 -20.08
C LYS A 92 7.66 7.38 -19.55
N ASP A 93 8.42 6.76 -20.45
CA ASP A 93 9.17 5.55 -20.13
C ASP A 93 10.15 5.69 -18.97
N HIS A 94 10.75 6.88 -18.81
CA HIS A 94 11.64 7.15 -17.68
C HIS A 94 10.87 7.33 -16.37
N GLU A 95 9.69 7.97 -16.38
CA GLU A 95 8.81 8.11 -15.21
C GLU A 95 8.43 6.71 -14.71
N ARG A 96 7.93 5.84 -15.59
CA ARG A 96 7.59 4.44 -15.26
C ARG A 96 8.76 3.69 -14.63
N ARG A 97 9.95 3.75 -15.24
CA ARG A 97 11.14 3.06 -14.72
C ARG A 97 11.56 3.58 -13.35
N GLN A 98 11.55 4.89 -13.15
CA GLN A 98 11.93 5.51 -11.88
C GLN A 98 10.94 5.16 -10.77
N ILE A 99 9.63 5.26 -11.04
CA ILE A 99 8.57 4.88 -10.10
C ILE A 99 8.73 3.41 -9.71
N ASN A 100 8.82 2.51 -10.69
CA ASN A 100 8.87 1.07 -10.41
C ASN A 100 10.14 0.67 -9.67
N ALA A 101 11.30 1.24 -10.03
CA ALA A 101 12.55 0.97 -9.33
C ALA A 101 12.52 1.48 -7.87
N THR A 102 12.03 2.71 -7.67
CA THR A 102 11.91 3.31 -6.33
C THR A 102 10.95 2.51 -5.46
N MET A 103 9.77 2.15 -6.01
CA MET A 103 8.78 1.36 -5.30
C MET A 103 9.32 -0.04 -4.98
N THR A 104 10.01 -0.68 -5.93
CA THR A 104 10.62 -2.01 -5.74
C THR A 104 11.61 -1.98 -4.57
N PHE A 105 12.52 -1.01 -4.58
CA PHE A 105 13.51 -0.92 -3.51
C PHE A 105 12.85 -0.57 -2.16
N GLY A 106 11.89 0.35 -2.17
CA GLY A 106 11.13 0.73 -0.97
C GLY A 106 10.40 -0.44 -0.33
N TYR A 107 9.56 -1.17 -1.08
CA TYR A 107 8.78 -2.27 -0.49
C TYR A 107 9.65 -3.43 -0.04
N LEU A 108 10.74 -3.76 -0.75
CA LEU A 108 11.64 -4.85 -0.35
C LEU A 108 12.36 -4.51 0.97
N LEU A 109 12.80 -3.27 1.14
CA LEU A 109 13.38 -2.83 2.40
C LEU A 109 12.36 -2.91 3.53
N THR A 110 11.15 -2.39 3.31
CA THR A 110 10.05 -2.46 4.27
C THR A 110 9.76 -3.91 4.64
N LEU A 111 9.60 -4.80 3.67
CA LEU A 111 9.27 -6.21 3.89
C LEU A 111 10.36 -6.92 4.69
N PHE A 112 11.60 -6.94 4.20
CA PHE A 112 12.64 -7.74 4.86
C PHE A 112 13.04 -7.17 6.22
N PHE A 113 13.28 -5.86 6.30
CA PHE A 113 13.77 -5.26 7.53
C PHE A 113 12.66 -5.06 8.57
N GLY A 114 11.41 -4.94 8.13
CA GLY A 114 10.26 -4.95 9.05
C GLY A 114 10.14 -6.29 9.77
N MET A 115 10.23 -7.40 9.04
CA MET A 115 10.15 -8.73 9.62
C MET A 115 11.38 -9.11 10.44
N LEU A 116 12.59 -8.73 10.00
CA LEU A 116 13.81 -8.91 10.79
C LEU A 116 13.75 -8.13 12.11
N PHE A 117 13.32 -6.87 12.09
CA PHE A 117 13.17 -6.08 13.30
C PHE A 117 12.14 -6.69 14.26
N ALA A 118 10.97 -7.05 13.74
CA ALA A 118 9.84 -7.51 14.54
C ALA A 118 10.05 -8.91 15.15
N TYR A 119 10.82 -9.79 14.53
CA TYR A 119 10.89 -11.21 14.93
C TYR A 119 12.30 -11.72 15.28
N PHE A 120 13.36 -10.93 15.07
CA PHE A 120 14.76 -11.39 15.22
C PHE A 120 15.64 -10.41 16.03
N GLY A 121 15.14 -9.97 17.18
CA GLY A 121 15.96 -9.27 18.19
C GLY A 121 15.98 -7.74 18.11
N HIS A 122 14.96 -7.11 17.51
CA HIS A 122 14.69 -5.67 17.63
C HIS A 122 15.89 -4.75 17.33
N ASN A 123 16.74 -5.13 16.38
CA ASN A 123 17.91 -4.33 16.02
C ASN A 123 17.49 -2.99 15.38
N PHE A 124 17.88 -1.87 16.00
CA PHE A 124 17.54 -0.52 15.55
C PHE A 124 17.97 -0.21 14.11
N VAL A 125 19.03 -0.85 13.60
CA VAL A 125 19.44 -0.69 12.20
C VAL A 125 18.39 -1.27 11.26
N PHE A 126 17.80 -2.42 11.59
CA PHE A 126 16.71 -3.01 10.80
C PHE A 126 15.47 -2.12 10.86
N HIS A 127 15.13 -1.58 12.03
CA HIS A 127 14.03 -0.61 12.12
C HIS A 127 14.29 0.63 11.26
N GLY A 128 15.51 1.17 11.28
CA GLY A 128 15.90 2.32 10.45
C GLY A 128 15.78 2.02 8.94
N LEU A 129 16.20 0.84 8.50
CA LEU A 129 16.06 0.41 7.11
C LEU A 129 14.60 0.18 6.71
N TYR A 130 13.76 -0.30 7.62
CA TYR A 130 12.31 -0.38 7.43
C TYR A 130 11.69 1.01 7.22
N LEU A 131 11.99 1.98 8.10
CA LEU A 131 11.49 3.36 7.98
C LEU A 131 11.98 4.03 6.68
N PHE A 132 13.22 3.76 6.29
CA PHE A 132 13.76 4.22 5.01
C PHE A 132 13.01 3.60 3.83
N GLY A 133 12.70 2.30 3.89
CA GLY A 133 11.85 1.61 2.91
C GLY A 133 10.47 2.28 2.75
N LEU A 134 9.78 2.54 3.87
CA LEU A 134 8.50 3.26 3.88
C LEU A 134 8.62 4.65 3.23
N SER A 135 9.68 5.38 3.56
CA SER A 135 9.95 6.72 3.02
C SER A 135 10.16 6.68 1.50
N LEU A 136 10.85 5.66 0.99
CA LEU A 136 11.04 5.48 -0.45
C LEU A 136 9.73 5.09 -1.16
N SER A 137 8.91 4.23 -0.56
CA SER A 137 7.59 3.90 -1.10
C SER A 137 6.68 5.14 -1.16
N PHE A 138 6.71 5.98 -0.12
CA PHE A 138 6.02 7.27 -0.13
C PHE A 138 6.53 8.19 -1.26
N PHE A 139 7.85 8.27 -1.43
CA PHE A 139 8.45 9.06 -2.50
C PHE A 139 8.10 8.52 -3.90
N ALA A 140 8.04 7.20 -4.09
CA ALA A 140 7.56 6.60 -5.33
C ALA A 140 6.10 7.01 -5.63
N GLY A 141 5.26 7.13 -4.60
CA GLY A 141 3.91 7.67 -4.73
C GLY A 141 3.89 9.13 -5.19
N LEU A 142 4.80 9.98 -4.70
CA LEU A 142 4.94 11.37 -5.21
C LEU A 142 5.32 11.40 -6.70
N LEU A 143 6.25 10.54 -7.12
CA LEU A 143 6.62 10.37 -8.52
C LEU A 143 5.42 9.90 -9.36
N LEU A 144 4.63 8.97 -8.83
CA LEU A 144 3.41 8.48 -9.48
C LEU A 144 2.38 9.60 -9.67
N VAL A 145 2.09 10.39 -8.64
CA VAL A 145 1.18 11.54 -8.73
C VAL A 145 1.65 12.53 -9.82
N SER A 146 2.95 12.80 -9.89
CA SER A 146 3.53 13.66 -10.92
C SER A 146 3.34 13.09 -12.34
N ALA A 147 3.57 11.79 -12.53
CA ALA A 147 3.37 11.11 -13.81
C ALA A 147 1.87 11.04 -14.22
N LEU A 148 0.98 10.90 -13.24
CA LEU A 148 -0.46 10.81 -13.44
C LEU A 148 -1.15 12.15 -13.73
N TRP A 149 -0.45 13.28 -13.60
CA TRP A 149 -1.01 14.63 -13.75
C TRP A 149 -2.01 14.74 -14.92
N PRO A 150 -3.32 14.84 -14.65
CA PRO A 150 -4.34 14.64 -15.68
C PRO A 150 -4.45 15.81 -16.65
N TRP A 151 -4.01 17.00 -16.26
CA TRP A 151 -4.15 18.22 -17.08
C TRP A 151 -3.13 18.35 -18.22
N LYS A 152 -2.29 17.34 -18.48
CA LYS A 152 -1.40 17.36 -19.66
C LYS A 152 -2.22 17.07 -20.93
N ILE A 153 -2.12 17.95 -21.92
CA ILE A 153 -2.87 17.84 -23.18
C ILE A 153 -2.59 16.50 -23.90
N GLU A 154 -1.37 15.98 -23.79
CA GLU A 154 -0.95 14.68 -24.36
C GLU A 154 -1.75 13.48 -23.82
N TYR A 155 -2.44 13.64 -22.68
CA TYR A 155 -3.28 12.60 -22.07
C TYR A 155 -4.78 12.87 -22.22
N CYS A 156 -5.19 13.94 -22.90
CA CYS A 156 -6.58 14.17 -23.21
C CYS A 156 -7.08 13.14 -24.24
N ILE A 157 -8.30 12.64 -24.02
CA ILE A 157 -8.95 11.63 -24.84
C ILE A 157 -10.05 12.23 -25.72
N LYS A 158 -10.17 11.73 -26.95
CA LYS A 158 -11.20 12.15 -27.91
C LYS A 158 -12.36 11.17 -28.03
N ASP A 159 -12.17 9.95 -27.51
CA ASP A 159 -13.16 8.88 -27.58
C ASP A 159 -14.48 9.32 -26.90
N PRO A 160 -15.61 9.34 -27.62
CA PRO A 160 -16.89 9.71 -27.04
C PRO A 160 -17.49 8.61 -26.14
N GLU A 161 -17.04 7.35 -26.22
CA GLU A 161 -17.52 6.27 -25.36
C GLU A 161 -16.92 6.35 -23.95
N MET A 162 -15.75 6.95 -23.84
CA MET A 162 -15.02 7.10 -22.59
C MET A 162 -15.53 8.27 -21.74
N SER A 163 -15.33 8.14 -20.43
CA SER A 163 -15.66 9.19 -19.46
C SER A 163 -14.66 10.36 -19.55
N ARG A 164 -15.13 11.49 -20.09
CA ARG A 164 -14.31 12.68 -20.31
C ARG A 164 -15.07 13.98 -20.08
N THR A 165 -14.34 15.05 -19.79
CA THR A 165 -14.90 16.40 -19.81
C THR A 165 -15.10 16.91 -21.25
N SER A 166 -15.78 18.05 -21.40
CA SER A 166 -15.93 18.73 -22.69
C SER A 166 -14.59 19.06 -23.35
N GLY A 167 -13.57 19.40 -22.56
CA GLY A 167 -12.20 19.65 -23.01
C GLY A 167 -11.36 18.41 -23.28
N GLY A 168 -11.93 17.21 -23.17
CA GLY A 168 -11.23 15.94 -23.43
C GLY A 168 -10.41 15.40 -22.24
N LEU A 169 -10.54 15.98 -21.04
CA LEU A 169 -9.86 15.47 -19.84
C LEU A 169 -10.37 14.07 -19.50
N ASP A 170 -9.47 13.10 -19.42
CA ASP A 170 -9.77 11.71 -19.06
C ASP A 170 -10.13 11.59 -17.57
N LEU A 171 -11.40 11.33 -17.26
CA LEU A 171 -11.88 11.24 -15.88
C LEU A 171 -11.39 9.97 -15.17
N GLU A 172 -11.02 8.91 -15.91
CA GLU A 172 -10.42 7.72 -15.32
C GLU A 172 -9.01 8.05 -14.78
N ARG A 173 -8.21 8.79 -15.57
CA ARG A 173 -6.91 9.30 -15.10
C ARG A 173 -7.07 10.23 -13.90
N VAL A 174 -8.09 11.11 -13.89
CA VAL A 174 -8.39 11.95 -12.74
C VAL A 174 -8.70 11.10 -11.50
N ALA A 175 -9.48 10.02 -11.63
CA ALA A 175 -9.77 9.11 -10.52
C ALA A 175 -8.50 8.47 -9.97
N PHE A 176 -7.62 7.95 -10.82
CA PHE A 176 -6.31 7.42 -10.40
C PHE A 176 -5.45 8.48 -9.69
N PHE A 177 -5.41 9.69 -10.24
CA PHE A 177 -4.65 10.80 -9.66
C PHE A 177 -5.16 11.19 -8.27
N ILE A 178 -6.47 11.34 -8.11
CA ILE A 178 -7.10 11.69 -6.83
C ILE A 178 -6.93 10.54 -5.80
N MET A 179 -7.07 9.28 -6.23
CA MET A 179 -6.78 8.12 -5.38
C MET A 179 -5.33 8.14 -4.89
N ALA A 180 -4.35 8.40 -5.77
CA ALA A 180 -2.94 8.46 -5.40
C ALA A 180 -2.64 9.60 -4.41
N ILE A 181 -3.24 10.78 -4.60
CA ILE A 181 -3.13 11.90 -3.64
C ILE A 181 -3.74 11.52 -2.29
N ALA A 182 -4.95 10.96 -2.28
CA ALA A 182 -5.62 10.53 -1.06
C ALA A 182 -4.82 9.47 -0.30
N THR A 183 -4.14 8.57 -1.03
CA THR A 183 -3.25 7.55 -0.45
C THR A 183 -2.04 8.17 0.22
N LEU A 184 -1.38 9.15 -0.43
CA LEU A 184 -0.28 9.89 0.20
C LEU A 184 -0.74 10.70 1.41
N GLY A 185 -1.87 11.39 1.31
CA GLY A 185 -2.44 12.13 2.44
C GLY A 185 -2.74 11.21 3.63
N SER A 186 -3.31 10.04 3.36
CA SER A 186 -3.61 9.03 4.38
C SER A 186 -2.35 8.38 4.96
N ALA A 187 -1.31 8.17 4.15
CA ALA A 187 -0.01 7.70 4.62
C ALA A 187 0.65 8.71 5.56
N LEU A 188 0.60 10.02 5.25
CA LEU A 188 1.06 11.08 6.16
C LEU A 188 0.24 11.11 7.45
N PHE A 189 -1.07 10.96 7.36
CA PHE A 189 -1.95 10.93 8.52
C PHE A 189 -1.57 9.81 9.51
N GLY A 190 -1.27 8.61 9.00
CA GLY A 190 -0.74 7.51 9.80
C GLY A 190 0.68 7.76 10.32
N ALA A 191 1.56 8.32 9.48
CA ALA A 191 2.94 8.62 9.84
C ALA A 191 3.05 9.65 10.98
N VAL A 192 2.16 10.65 11.01
CA VAL A 192 2.08 11.61 12.13
C VAL A 192 1.83 10.86 13.43
N THR A 193 0.85 9.97 13.48
CA THR A 193 0.61 9.18 14.69
C THR A 193 1.81 8.32 15.05
N GLY A 194 2.44 7.68 14.06
CA GLY A 194 3.61 6.85 14.30
C GLY A 194 4.81 7.60 14.85
N SER A 195 4.94 8.90 14.56
CA SER A 195 6.01 9.75 15.10
C SER A 195 5.91 10.01 16.61
N TYR A 196 4.75 9.75 17.23
CA TYR A 196 4.54 9.87 18.68
C TYR A 196 4.79 8.57 19.45
N TRP A 197 5.13 7.46 18.78
CA TRP A 197 5.41 6.20 19.49
C TRP A 197 6.59 6.35 20.45
N GLY A 198 6.36 5.99 21.71
CA GLY A 198 7.33 6.18 22.80
C GLY A 198 7.42 7.63 23.31
N ASN A 199 6.58 8.54 22.80
CA ASN A 199 6.47 9.93 23.23
C ASN A 199 5.01 10.29 23.53
N GLY A 200 4.40 9.57 24.48
CA GLY A 200 3.01 9.74 24.89
C GLY A 200 1.98 8.96 24.05
N HIS A 201 2.43 8.14 23.10
CA HIS A 201 1.61 7.19 22.36
C HIS A 201 2.20 5.78 22.42
N GLU A 202 1.36 4.80 22.71
CA GLU A 202 1.75 3.38 22.79
C GLU A 202 1.11 2.58 21.65
N THR A 203 1.70 1.43 21.33
CA THR A 203 1.12 0.49 20.36
C THR A 203 -0.10 -0.17 20.97
N PHE A 204 -1.19 -0.28 20.21
CA PHE A 204 -2.42 -0.94 20.61
C PHE A 204 -2.99 -1.74 19.44
N LEU A 205 -3.89 -2.69 19.72
CA LEU A 205 -4.61 -3.42 18.68
C LEU A 205 -5.95 -2.79 18.34
N ALA A 206 -6.36 -2.95 17.09
CA ALA A 206 -7.65 -2.44 16.63
C ALA A 206 -8.82 -3.07 17.42
N GLU A 207 -8.66 -4.29 17.89
CA GLU A 207 -9.62 -5.03 18.71
C GLU A 207 -9.80 -4.42 20.10
N ASP A 208 -8.74 -3.83 20.67
CA ASP A 208 -8.79 -3.20 21.99
C ASP A 208 -9.64 -1.92 21.96
N LEU A 209 -9.69 -1.24 20.82
CA LEU A 209 -10.50 -0.04 20.61
C LEU A 209 -12.01 -0.29 20.71
N ILE A 210 -12.48 -1.53 20.53
CA ILE A 210 -13.90 -1.87 20.71
C ILE A 210 -14.25 -1.83 22.21
N ARG A 211 -13.27 -2.10 23.07
CA ARG A 211 -13.43 -2.17 24.53
C ARG A 211 -13.19 -0.82 25.21
N GLU A 212 -12.47 0.10 24.56
CA GLU A 212 -12.19 1.43 25.08
C GLU A 212 -13.26 2.46 24.66
N PRO A 213 -14.10 2.96 25.59
CA PRO A 213 -15.15 3.92 25.27
C PRO A 213 -14.61 5.31 24.92
N HIS A 214 -13.45 5.67 25.47
CA HIS A 214 -12.78 6.96 25.22
C HIS A 214 -11.48 6.72 24.47
N LYS A 215 -11.32 7.40 23.34
CA LYS A 215 -10.16 7.25 22.45
C LYS A 215 -9.43 8.57 22.32
N THR A 216 -8.11 8.52 22.41
CA THR A 216 -7.25 9.66 22.13
C THR A 216 -7.32 10.05 20.66
N VAL A 217 -6.91 11.28 20.35
CA VAL A 217 -6.81 11.80 18.98
C VAL A 217 -5.90 10.90 18.12
N LEU A 218 -4.80 10.40 18.69
CA LEU A 218 -3.85 9.53 18.00
C LEU A 218 -4.44 8.14 17.71
N GLN A 219 -5.17 7.54 18.65
CA GLN A 219 -5.90 6.29 18.41
C GLN A 219 -6.97 6.46 17.31
N LYS A 220 -7.74 7.55 17.35
CA LYS A 220 -8.73 7.89 16.31
C LYS A 220 -8.07 8.07 14.93
N SER A 221 -6.89 8.66 14.89
CA SER A 221 -6.11 8.82 13.65
C SER A 221 -5.71 7.46 13.06
N ILE A 222 -5.24 6.50 13.88
CA ILE A 222 -4.94 5.15 13.41
C ILE A 222 -6.20 4.44 12.89
N ILE A 223 -7.35 4.59 13.55
CA ILE A 223 -8.61 4.02 13.05
C ILE A 223 -8.92 4.56 11.66
N GLY A 224 -8.88 5.89 11.51
CA GLY A 224 -9.12 6.56 10.23
C GLY A 224 -8.15 6.08 9.16
N HIS A 225 -6.85 6.06 9.47
CA HIS A 225 -5.77 5.59 8.59
C HIS A 225 -5.98 4.14 8.13
N LEU A 226 -6.22 3.20 9.04
CA LEU A 226 -6.38 1.78 8.70
C LEU A 226 -7.55 1.56 7.73
N HIS A 227 -8.71 2.17 8.01
CA HIS A 227 -9.90 2.00 7.18
C HIS A 227 -9.75 2.65 5.80
N ILE A 228 -9.19 3.86 5.75
CA ILE A 228 -9.06 4.58 4.48
C ILE A 228 -8.00 3.96 3.58
N MET A 229 -6.89 3.45 4.12
CA MET A 229 -5.84 2.81 3.32
C MET A 229 -6.37 1.56 2.61
N LEU A 230 -7.11 0.70 3.32
CA LEU A 230 -7.72 -0.49 2.71
C LEU A 230 -8.77 -0.11 1.65
N THR A 231 -9.53 0.95 1.91
CA THR A 231 -10.52 1.48 0.96
C THR A 231 -9.85 2.01 -0.31
N LEU A 232 -8.74 2.74 -0.18
CA LEU A 232 -8.00 3.29 -1.32
C LEU A 232 -7.31 2.20 -2.16
N ILE A 233 -6.79 1.16 -1.54
CA ILE A 233 -6.32 -0.08 -2.20
C ILE A 233 -7.48 -0.70 -3.01
N ALA A 234 -8.65 -0.89 -2.38
CA ALA A 234 -9.82 -1.46 -3.07
C ALA A 234 -10.28 -0.58 -4.26
N ILE A 235 -10.23 0.75 -4.11
CA ILE A 235 -10.53 1.69 -5.19
C ILE A 235 -9.49 1.60 -6.31
N ALA A 236 -8.20 1.53 -5.99
CA ALA A 236 -7.13 1.36 -6.96
C ALA A 236 -7.32 0.07 -7.77
N LEU A 237 -7.60 -1.06 -7.10
CA LEU A 237 -7.95 -2.32 -7.76
C LEU A 237 -9.17 -2.19 -8.66
N THR A 238 -10.23 -1.53 -8.19
CA THR A 238 -11.45 -1.30 -8.97
C THR A 238 -11.15 -0.51 -10.25
N LEU A 239 -10.34 0.54 -10.16
CA LEU A 239 -9.90 1.33 -11.31
C LEU A 239 -9.00 0.51 -12.25
N ILE A 240 -8.06 -0.27 -11.72
CA ILE A 240 -7.18 -1.16 -12.51
C ILE A 240 -8.02 -2.16 -13.29
N ILE A 241 -8.97 -2.84 -12.64
CA ILE A 241 -9.85 -3.82 -13.26
C ILE A 241 -10.73 -3.15 -14.32
N GLY A 242 -11.31 -1.98 -14.00
CA GLY A 242 -12.11 -1.20 -14.94
C GLY A 242 -11.33 -0.86 -16.21
N LYS A 243 -10.07 -0.42 -16.07
CA LYS A 243 -9.19 -0.15 -17.21
C LYS A 243 -8.87 -1.40 -17.99
N TRP A 244 -8.52 -2.49 -17.30
CA TRP A 244 -8.11 -3.75 -17.91
C TRP A 244 -9.22 -4.39 -18.75
N TYR A 245 -10.46 -4.36 -18.27
CA TYR A 245 -11.64 -4.83 -19.01
C TYR A 245 -12.19 -3.82 -20.03
N ARG A 246 -11.54 -2.66 -20.19
CA ARG A 246 -11.99 -1.57 -21.07
C ARG A 246 -13.42 -1.13 -20.77
N PHE A 247 -13.74 -0.95 -19.49
CA PHE A 247 -15.05 -0.48 -19.06
C PHE A 247 -15.36 0.88 -19.71
N GLN A 248 -16.44 0.96 -20.49
CA GLN A 248 -16.79 2.13 -21.30
C GLN A 248 -18.31 2.32 -21.41
N GLY A 249 -18.75 3.46 -21.95
CA GLY A 249 -20.16 3.77 -22.18
C GLY A 249 -20.83 4.53 -21.04
N ILE A 250 -22.18 4.50 -21.00
CA ILE A 250 -22.98 5.35 -20.09
C ILE A 250 -22.66 5.06 -18.62
N PHE A 251 -22.53 3.79 -18.25
CA PHE A 251 -22.21 3.43 -16.87
C PHE A 251 -20.83 3.91 -16.44
N GLN A 252 -19.83 3.89 -17.33
CA GLN A 252 -18.50 4.44 -17.03
C GLN A 252 -18.57 5.97 -16.85
N LYS A 253 -19.35 6.66 -17.68
CA LYS A 253 -19.55 8.12 -17.60
C LYS A 253 -20.21 8.57 -16.29
N ILE A 254 -21.06 7.72 -15.70
CA ILE A 254 -21.65 7.94 -14.38
C ILE A 254 -20.66 7.52 -13.28
N ALA A 255 -19.99 6.39 -13.45
CA ALA A 255 -19.11 5.82 -12.44
C ALA A 255 -17.88 6.68 -12.14
N MET A 256 -17.22 7.27 -13.14
CA MET A 256 -15.98 8.04 -12.88
C MET A 256 -16.20 9.29 -12.02
N PRO A 257 -17.19 10.16 -12.28
CA PRO A 257 -17.50 11.28 -11.38
C PRO A 257 -17.89 10.83 -9.97
N LEU A 258 -18.67 9.75 -9.85
CA LEU A 258 -19.05 9.18 -8.55
C LEU A 258 -17.84 8.61 -7.81
N MET A 259 -16.91 7.96 -8.51
CA MET A 259 -15.68 7.42 -7.94
C MET A 259 -14.79 8.56 -7.42
N ILE A 260 -14.56 9.60 -8.23
CA ILE A 260 -13.77 10.77 -7.82
C ILE A 260 -14.38 11.42 -6.58
N THR A 261 -15.70 11.67 -6.60
CA THR A 261 -16.42 12.28 -5.47
C THR A 261 -16.37 11.38 -4.25
N GLY A 262 -16.57 10.07 -4.44
CA GLY A 262 -16.51 9.05 -3.38
C GLY A 262 -15.15 9.01 -2.71
N ILE A 263 -14.05 8.99 -3.48
CA ILE A 263 -12.68 9.05 -2.96
C ILE A 263 -12.50 10.29 -2.08
N ILE A 264 -12.92 11.46 -2.56
CA ILE A 264 -12.79 12.72 -1.82
C ILE A 264 -13.57 12.65 -0.50
N VAL A 265 -14.86 12.32 -0.57
CA VAL A 265 -15.76 12.29 0.59
C VAL A 265 -15.28 11.28 1.63
N ILE A 266 -14.93 10.06 1.23
CA ILE A 266 -14.52 9.03 2.17
C ILE A 266 -13.15 9.32 2.79
N SER A 267 -12.23 9.94 2.04
CA SER A 267 -10.92 10.36 2.58
C SER A 267 -11.09 11.44 3.64
N PHE A 268 -11.83 12.50 3.33
CA PHE A 268 -12.11 13.56 4.31
C PHE A 268 -12.91 13.03 5.51
N GLY A 269 -13.88 12.14 5.27
CA GLY A 269 -14.63 11.48 6.33
C GLY A 269 -13.71 10.73 7.29
N ALA A 270 -12.83 9.89 6.77
CA ALA A 270 -11.88 9.12 7.58
C ALA A 270 -10.89 10.01 8.33
N TRP A 271 -10.37 11.07 7.70
CA TRP A 271 -9.47 12.01 8.36
C TRP A 271 -10.18 12.85 9.43
N SER A 272 -11.48 13.14 9.26
CA SER A 272 -12.26 13.92 10.22
C SER A 272 -12.58 13.20 11.52
N VAL A 273 -12.38 11.86 11.58
CA VAL A 273 -12.63 11.04 12.78
C VAL A 273 -11.86 11.55 14.00
N VAL A 274 -10.74 12.26 13.81
CA VAL A 274 -9.96 12.83 14.93
C VAL A 274 -10.64 14.02 15.62
N ILE A 275 -11.63 14.63 14.97
CA ILE A 275 -12.32 15.85 15.44
C ILE A 275 -13.54 15.48 16.30
N PHE A 276 -14.11 14.29 16.12
CA PHE A 276 -15.32 13.79 16.78
C PHE A 276 -14.98 12.67 17.74
#